data_AF-A0A1D7NIV5-F1
#
_entry.id   AF-A0A1D7NIV5-F1
#
_cell.length_a   1.000
_cell.length_b   1.000
_cell.length_c   1.000
_cell.angle_alpha   90.00
_cell.angle_beta   90.00
_cell.angle_gamma   90.00
#
_symmetry.space_group_name_H-M   'P 1'
#
loop_
_entity.id
_entity.type
_entity.pdbx_description
1 polymer ?
#
loop_
_entity_poly.entity_id
_entity_poly.type
_entity_poly.pdbx_seq_one_letter_code
_entity_poly.pdbx_strand_id
1 'polypeptide(L)'
;MREEDKPFVLYRKSAFSFTITPRGVKGWTQFAVWMALLVPLLVWFDGYSAAHAGGPGFAKGMALFIGGMLFWTVGGIMWMRARAEVVDLAEMLKQKRETERKERGGR
;
A
#
# COMPACT_ATOMS: atom_id res chain seq x y z
N MET A 1 20.34 8.50 0.97
CA MET A 1 19.08 9.22 1.21
C MET A 1 18.83 9.22 2.69
N ARG A 2 18.51 10.37 3.30
CA ARG A 2 18.09 10.40 4.71
C ARG A 2 16.75 9.66 4.80
N GLU A 3 16.48 9.03 5.94
CA GLU A 3 15.20 8.33 6.18
C GLU A 3 14.01 9.25 5.93
N GLU A 4 14.16 10.54 6.26
CA GLU A 4 13.17 11.62 6.06
C GLU A 4 12.79 11.90 4.59
N ASP A 5 13.63 11.50 3.63
CA ASP A 5 13.40 11.75 2.19
C ASP A 5 12.62 10.62 1.49
N LYS A 6 12.27 9.56 2.23
CA LYS A 6 11.58 8.42 1.64
C LYS A 6 10.16 8.80 1.18
N PRO A 7 9.72 8.35 0.00
CA PRO A 7 8.45 8.76 -0.60
C PRO A 7 7.22 8.18 0.13
N PHE A 8 7.40 7.13 0.94
CA PHE A 8 6.31 6.49 1.69
C PHE A 8 6.66 6.36 3.16
N VAL A 9 5.65 6.38 4.02
CA VAL A 9 5.76 6.04 5.44
C VAL A 9 4.88 4.82 5.69
N LEU A 10 5.48 3.79 6.29
CA LEU A 10 4.78 2.58 6.72
C LEU A 10 4.63 2.63 8.23
N TYR A 11 3.41 2.90 8.67
CA TYR A 11 3.01 2.81 10.06
C TYR A 11 2.70 1.35 10.40
N ARG A 12 3.57 0.72 11.19
CA ARG A 12 3.36 -0.67 11.63
C ARG A 12 2.72 -0.66 13.02
N LYS A 13 1.50 -1.22 13.13
CA LYS A 13 0.80 -1.41 14.41
C LYS A 13 0.96 -2.83 14.94
N SER A 14 1.05 -3.84 14.06
CA SER A 14 1.34 -5.23 14.39
C SER A 14 1.98 -5.96 13.19
N ALA A 15 2.31 -7.24 13.34
CA ALA A 15 2.86 -8.04 12.22
C ALA A 15 1.92 -8.12 11.00
N PHE A 16 0.60 -7.98 11.21
CA PHE A 16 -0.42 -8.07 10.16
C PHE A 16 -1.18 -6.76 9.93
N SER A 17 -1.00 -5.74 10.77
CA SER A 17 -1.64 -4.44 10.63
C SER A 17 -0.60 -3.37 10.34
N PHE A 18 -0.58 -2.90 9.10
CA PHE A 18 0.25 -1.80 8.64
C PHE A 18 -0.55 -0.83 7.76
N THR A 19 -0.16 0.43 7.76
CA THR A 19 -0.73 1.46 6.88
C THR A 19 0.41 2.12 6.13
N ILE A 20 0.33 2.14 4.79
CA ILE A 20 1.30 2.81 3.94
C ILE A 20 0.67 4.11 3.46
N THR A 21 1.34 5.22 3.71
CA THR A 21 0.89 6.55 3.30
C THR A 21 1.97 7.24 2.46
N PRO A 22 1.61 7.80 1.28
CA PRO A 22 2.53 8.63 0.52
C PRO A 22 2.88 9.91 1.29
N ARG A 23 4.14 10.34 1.19
CA ARG A 23 4.66 11.55 1.85
C ARG A 23 5.18 12.53 0.81
N GLY A 24 4.76 13.79 0.95
CA GLY A 24 5.15 14.87 0.06
C GLY A 24 4.75 14.65 -1.40
N VAL A 25 5.19 15.56 -2.28
CA VAL A 25 4.83 15.51 -3.71
C VAL A 25 5.36 14.22 -4.36
N LYS A 26 6.60 13.81 -4.06
CA LYS A 26 7.22 12.62 -4.65
C LYS A 26 6.44 11.33 -4.35
N GLY A 27 5.98 11.13 -3.12
CA GLY A 27 5.17 9.97 -2.73
C GLY A 27 3.82 9.94 -3.46
N TRP A 28 3.15 11.09 -3.52
CA TRP A 28 1.87 11.21 -4.21
C TRP A 28 1.99 11.01 -5.72
N THR A 29 3.01 11.58 -6.36
CA THR A 29 3.27 11.36 -7.80
C THR A 29 3.55 9.89 -8.08
N GLN A 30 4.38 9.24 -7.27
CA GLN A 30 4.68 7.82 -7.41
C GLN A 30 3.42 6.94 -7.23
N PHE A 31 2.60 7.25 -6.25
CA PHE A 31 1.31 6.57 -6.04
C PHE A 31 0.36 6.81 -7.21
N ALA A 32 0.25 8.05 -7.70
CA ALA A 32 -0.62 8.39 -8.84
C ALA A 32 -0.18 7.66 -10.12
N VAL A 33 1.13 7.58 -10.39
CA VAL A 33 1.67 6.81 -11.51
C VAL A 33 1.35 5.32 -11.35
N TRP A 34 1.51 4.77 -10.15
CA TRP A 34 1.08 3.39 -9.87
C TRP A 34 -0.40 3.23 -10.18
N MET A 35 -1.28 4.06 -9.62
CA MET A 35 -2.71 3.99 -9.90
C MET A 35 -3.06 4.17 -11.38
N ALA A 36 -2.33 4.99 -12.13
CA ALA A 36 -2.52 5.18 -13.56
C ALA A 36 -2.19 3.92 -14.39
N LEU A 37 -1.20 3.13 -13.96
CA LEU A 37 -0.85 1.86 -14.61
C LEU A 37 -1.93 0.79 -14.46
N LEU A 38 -2.91 0.99 -13.57
CA LEU A 38 -4.09 0.11 -13.45
C LEU A 38 -5.10 0.35 -14.59
N VAL A 39 -5.12 1.55 -15.18
CA VAL A 39 -6.14 1.96 -16.17
C VAL A 39 -6.21 1.00 -17.37
N PRO A 40 -5.10 0.56 -18.00
CA PRO A 40 -5.17 -0.38 -19.11
C PRO A 40 -5.84 -1.72 -18.74
N LEU A 41 -5.62 -2.22 -17.51
CA LEU A 41 -6.24 -3.45 -17.04
C LEU A 41 -7.76 -3.28 -16.88
N LEU A 42 -8.21 -2.13 -16.38
CA LEU A 42 -9.63 -1.81 -16.24
C LEU A 42 -10.30 -1.67 -17.61
N VAL A 43 -9.70 -0.93 -18.54
CA VAL A 43 -10.22 -0.75 -19.91
C VAL A 43 -10.31 -2.09 -20.64
N TRP A 44 -9.28 -2.93 -20.51
CA TRP A 44 -9.30 -4.27 -21.09
C TRP A 44 -10.45 -5.11 -20.53
N PHE A 45 -10.62 -5.13 -19.21
CA PHE A 45 -11.66 -5.95 -18.58
C PHE A 45 -13.07 -5.44 -18.89
N ASP A 46 -13.27 -4.12 -18.92
CA ASP A 46 -14.54 -3.50 -19.31
C ASP A 46 -14.96 -3.95 -20.71
N GLY A 47 -14.07 -3.78 -21.70
CA GLY A 47 -14.32 -4.23 -23.07
C GLY A 47 -14.51 -5.74 -23.19
N TYR A 48 -13.70 -6.55 -22.48
CA TYR A 48 -13.83 -8.00 -22.49
C TYR A 48 -15.16 -8.46 -21.90
N SER A 49 -15.56 -7.88 -20.77
CA SER A 49 -16.77 -8.22 -20.02
C SER A 49 -18.03 -7.91 -20.82
N ALA A 50 -18.06 -6.76 -21.51
CA ALA A 50 -19.14 -6.38 -22.40
C ALA A 50 -19.26 -7.34 -23.59
N ALA A 51 -18.14 -7.74 -24.19
CA ALA A 51 -18.12 -8.62 -25.36
C ALA A 51 -18.50 -10.09 -25.04
N HIS A 52 -18.33 -10.54 -23.80
CA HIS A 52 -18.53 -11.94 -23.39
C HIS A 52 -19.68 -12.13 -22.39
N ALA A 53 -20.52 -11.10 -22.20
CA ALA A 53 -21.61 -11.13 -21.23
C ALA A 53 -22.54 -12.35 -21.43
N GLY A 54 -22.77 -13.12 -20.36
CA GLY A 54 -23.63 -14.31 -20.38
C GLY A 54 -23.02 -15.56 -21.04
N GLY A 55 -21.80 -15.47 -21.59
CA GLY A 55 -21.10 -16.61 -22.19
C GLY A 55 -20.11 -17.30 -21.24
N PRO A 56 -19.72 -18.56 -21.52
CA PRO A 56 -18.71 -19.29 -20.73
C PRO A 56 -17.32 -18.63 -20.74
N GLY A 57 -17.04 -17.72 -21.69
CA GLY A 57 -15.83 -16.91 -21.72
C GLY A 57 -15.75 -15.87 -20.60
N PHE A 58 -16.90 -15.40 -20.09
CA PHE A 58 -16.97 -14.39 -19.03
C PHE A 58 -16.26 -14.84 -17.76
N ALA A 59 -16.51 -16.08 -17.30
CA ALA A 59 -15.91 -16.62 -16.09
C ALA A 59 -14.36 -16.67 -16.18
N LYS A 60 -13.82 -16.97 -17.36
CA LYS A 60 -12.37 -16.97 -17.59
C LYS A 60 -11.79 -15.56 -17.53
N GLY A 61 -12.43 -14.58 -18.18
CA GLY A 61 -12.03 -13.18 -18.10
C GLY A 61 -12.10 -12.63 -16.67
N MET A 62 -13.15 -12.96 -15.94
CA MET A 62 -13.33 -12.59 -14.53
C MET A 62 -12.20 -13.17 -13.65
N ALA A 63 -11.88 -14.46 -13.80
CA ALA A 63 -10.81 -15.08 -13.04
C ALA A 63 -9.43 -14.44 -13.34
N LEU A 64 -9.14 -14.16 -14.61
CA LEU A 64 -7.92 -13.47 -15.02
C LEU A 64 -7.84 -12.05 -14.44
N PHE A 65 -8.95 -11.30 -14.47
CA PHE A 65 -9.01 -9.96 -13.90
C PHE A 65 -8.77 -9.97 -12.39
N ILE A 66 -9.42 -10.87 -11.65
CA ILE A 66 -9.20 -11.02 -10.20
C ILE A 66 -7.74 -11.39 -9.92
N GLY A 67 -7.17 -12.34 -10.68
CA GLY A 67 -5.75 -12.71 -10.55
C GLY A 67 -4.81 -11.52 -10.82
N GLY A 68 -5.09 -10.74 -11.87
CA GLY A 68 -4.36 -9.52 -12.20
C GLY A 68 -4.45 -8.47 -11.10
N MET A 69 -5.65 -8.25 -10.53
CA MET A 69 -5.88 -7.33 -9.41
C MET A 69 -5.12 -7.75 -8.15
N LEU A 70 -5.08 -9.05 -7.84
CA LEU A 70 -4.30 -9.58 -6.72
C LEU A 70 -2.80 -9.36 -6.94
N PHE A 71 -2.29 -9.71 -8.12
CA PHE A 71 -0.89 -9.49 -8.47
C PHE A 71 -0.52 -8.01 -8.41
N TRP A 72 -1.37 -7.15 -8.96
CA TRP A 72 -1.21 -5.69 -8.93
C TRP A 72 -1.16 -5.15 -7.50
N THR A 73 -2.08 -5.59 -6.65
CA THR A 73 -2.17 -5.13 -5.26
C THR A 73 -0.97 -5.59 -4.45
N VAL A 74 -0.62 -6.87 -4.51
CA VAL A 74 0.53 -7.43 -3.78
C VAL A 74 1.83 -6.81 -4.27
N GLY A 75 2.02 -6.70 -5.59
CA GLY A 75 3.17 -6.05 -6.20
C GLY A 75 3.31 -4.59 -5.75
N GLY A 76 2.20 -3.84 -5.72
CA GLY A 76 2.16 -2.47 -5.24
C GLY A 76 2.54 -2.36 -3.77
N ILE A 77 1.99 -3.21 -2.91
CA ILE A 77 2.33 -3.25 -1.48
C ILE A 77 3.81 -3.57 -1.27
N MET A 78 4.36 -4.57 -1.96
CA MET A 78 5.79 -4.93 -1.86
C MET A 78 6.69 -3.79 -2.35
N TRP A 79 6.33 -3.18 -3.47
CA TRP A 79 7.07 -2.08 -4.09
C TRP A 79 7.06 -0.80 -3.22
N MET A 80 5.92 -0.45 -2.64
CA MET A 80 5.79 0.69 -1.71
C MET A 80 6.52 0.40 -0.40
N ARG A 81 6.40 -0.82 0.15
CA ARG A 81 7.11 -1.22 1.38
C ARG A 81 8.63 -1.15 1.23
N ALA A 82 9.18 -1.54 0.07
CA ALA A 82 10.61 -1.42 -0.21
C ALA A 82 11.11 0.05 -0.27
N ARG A 83 10.20 1.01 -0.49
CA ARG A 83 10.49 2.45 -0.59
C ARG A 83 9.98 3.24 0.62
N ALA A 84 9.46 2.56 1.64
CA ALA A 84 8.87 3.19 2.80
C ALA A 84 9.87 3.33 3.95
N GLU A 85 9.75 4.43 4.68
CA GLU A 85 10.28 4.56 6.04
C GLU A 85 9.40 3.72 6.97
N VAL A 86 9.97 2.72 7.65
CA VAL A 86 9.22 1.86 8.57
C VAL A 86 9.20 2.53 9.93
N VAL A 87 8.03 3.02 10.32
CA VAL A 87 7.81 3.60 11.65
C VAL A 87 7.05 2.56 12.47
N ASP A 88 7.76 1.93 13.42
CA ASP A 88 7.15 0.97 14.33
C ASP A 88 6.42 1.73 15.46
N LEU A 89 5.09 1.84 15.32
CA LEU A 89 4.27 2.60 16.26
C LEU A 89 4.26 1.95 17.65
N ALA A 90 4.44 0.63 17.73
CA ALA A 90 4.52 -0.09 18.99
C ALA A 90 5.76 0.35 19.79
N GLU A 91 6.88 0.53 19.09
CA GLU A 91 8.14 0.97 19.67
C GLU A 91 8.09 2.46 20.06
N MET A 92 7.50 3.31 19.21
CA MET A 92 7.25 4.72 19.55
C MET A 92 6.36 4.90 20.78
N LEU A 93 5.26 4.13 20.89
CA LEU A 93 4.37 4.19 22.06
C LEU A 93 5.02 3.66 23.33
N LYS A 94 5.88 2.62 23.21
CA LYS A 94 6.64 2.09 24.34
C LYS A 94 7.68 3.11 24.83
N GLN A 95 8.43 3.73 23.92
CA GLN A 95 9.39 4.79 24.26
C GLN A 95 8.69 6.00 24.90
N LYS A 96 7.56 6.47 24.37
CA LYS A 96 6.77 7.53 25.01
C LYS A 96 6.37 7.19 26.45
N ARG A 97 5.89 5.96 26.68
CA ARG A 97 5.52 5.50 28.03
C ARG A 97 6.70 5.42 28.98
N GLU A 98 7.88 5.05 28.49
CA GLU A 98 9.11 5.02 29.27
C GLU A 98 9.61 6.43 29.61
N THR A 99 9.51 7.38 28.67
CA THR A 99 9.83 8.79 28.91
C THR A 99 8.88 9.41 29.93
N GLU A 100 7.56 9.21 29.80
CA GLU A 100 6.57 9.70 30.77
C GLU A 100 6.76 9.07 32.17
N ARG A 101 7.18 7.80 32.25
CA ARG A 101 7.54 7.16 33.52
C ARG A 101 8.78 7.77 34.16
N LYS A 102 9.81 8.08 33.38
CA LYS A 102 11.02 8.74 33.88
C LYS A 102 10.73 10.17 34.34
N GLU A 103 9.87 10.90 33.65
CA GLU A 103 9.45 12.25 34.04
C GLU A 103 8.57 12.27 35.30
N ARG A 104 7.75 11.24 35.53
CA ARG A 104 6.93 11.11 36.75
C ARG A 104 7.67 10.54 37.96
N GLY A 105 8.73 9.74 37.76
CA GLY A 105 9.53 9.16 38.83
C GLY A 105 10.70 10.03 39.31
N GLY A 106 10.98 11.13 38.64
CA GLY A 106 12.06 12.08 38.98
C GLY A 106 11.60 13.32 39.75
N ARG A 107 10.42 13.27 40.38
CA ARG A 107 9.83 14.39 41.14
C ARG A 107 9.66 14.01 42.61
#